data_AF-A0A109LG23-F1
#
_entry.id   AF-A0A109LG23-F1
#
_cell.length_a   1.000
_cell.length_b   1.000
_cell.length_c   1.000
_cell.angle_alpha   90.00
_cell.angle_beta   90.00
_cell.angle_gamma   90.00
#
_symmetry.space_group_name_H-M   'P 1'
#
loop_
_entity.id
_entity.type
_entity.pdbx_description
1 polymer ?
#
loop_
_entity_poly.entity_id
_entity_poly.type
_entity_poly.pdbx_seq_one_letter_code
_entity_poly.pdbx_strand_id
1 'polypeptide(L)'
;MPYLADVARLERLRVRAYHAADCQVLDQHSVLRQLQGCAQLGQLRVRLHPSLATLESSYAVVSVWTAHQADGAITSFNPWHAQGGLVLRQGLVVKVFAIDRGSVTFINRLNQGAGLEMAIADALKASDEFDLHLCLTLLISHDAITHLHLQPEVSP
;
A
#
# COMPACT_ATOMS: atom_id res chain seq x y z
N MET A 1 -27.24 0.86 -4.42
CA MET A 1 -26.26 1.30 -3.39
C MET A 1 -24.90 1.38 -4.04
N PRO A 2 -24.34 2.58 -4.27
CA PRO A 2 -23.22 2.77 -5.19
C PRO A 2 -21.86 2.26 -4.67
N TYR A 3 -21.69 2.10 -3.35
CA TYR A 3 -20.43 1.62 -2.74
C TYR A 3 -20.31 0.10 -2.65
N LEU A 4 -21.39 -0.67 -2.85
CA LEU A 4 -21.36 -2.15 -2.68
C LEU A 4 -20.41 -2.81 -3.67
N ALA A 5 -20.27 -2.26 -4.88
CA ALA A 5 -19.33 -2.76 -5.86
C ALA A 5 -17.87 -2.61 -5.37
N ASP A 6 -17.54 -1.48 -4.73
CA ASP A 6 -16.20 -1.24 -4.20
C ASP A 6 -15.93 -2.07 -2.94
N VAL A 7 -16.93 -2.30 -2.08
CA VAL A 7 -16.82 -3.26 -0.97
C VAL A 7 -16.55 -4.68 -1.49
N ALA A 8 -17.25 -5.11 -2.54
CA ALA A 8 -17.01 -6.42 -3.15
C ALA A 8 -15.62 -6.52 -3.80
N ARG A 9 -15.11 -5.43 -4.41
CA ARG A 9 -13.73 -5.35 -4.92
C ARG A 9 -12.72 -5.47 -3.78
N LEU A 10 -12.95 -4.79 -2.66
CA LEU A 10 -12.10 -4.87 -1.48
C LEU A 10 -12.06 -6.31 -0.93
N GLU A 11 -13.20 -6.97 -0.82
CA GLU A 11 -13.26 -8.38 -0.39
C GLU A 11 -12.51 -9.32 -1.34
N ARG A 12 -12.66 -9.11 -2.65
CA ARG A 12 -11.90 -9.86 -3.64
C ARG A 12 -10.39 -9.66 -3.47
N LEU A 13 -9.93 -8.45 -3.16
CA LEU A 13 -8.52 -8.18 -2.87
C LEU A 13 -8.06 -8.92 -1.60
N ARG A 14 -8.89 -9.00 -0.57
CA ARG A 14 -8.58 -9.76 0.66
C ARG A 14 -8.40 -11.24 0.39
N VAL A 15 -9.32 -11.86 -0.35
CA VAL A 15 -9.22 -13.27 -0.75
C VAL A 15 -7.96 -13.51 -1.57
N ARG A 16 -7.65 -12.61 -2.52
CA ARG A 16 -6.42 -12.71 -3.31
C ARG A 16 -5.16 -12.58 -2.44
N ALA A 17 -5.15 -11.66 -1.48
CA ALA A 17 -4.03 -11.47 -0.56
C ALA A 17 -3.79 -12.71 0.32
N TYR A 18 -4.87 -13.37 0.76
CA TYR A 18 -4.80 -14.62 1.52
C TYR A 18 -4.12 -15.74 0.73
N HIS A 19 -4.42 -15.87 -0.57
CA HIS A 19 -3.87 -16.90 -1.46
C HIS A 19 -2.59 -16.49 -2.20
N ALA A 20 -2.05 -15.30 -1.94
CA ALA A 20 -0.83 -14.85 -2.60
C ALA A 20 0.36 -15.74 -2.21
N ALA A 21 1.28 -15.96 -3.15
CA ALA A 21 2.47 -16.77 -2.93
C ALA A 21 3.26 -16.29 -1.70
N ASP A 22 3.77 -17.24 -0.92
CA ASP A 22 4.68 -16.92 0.18
C ASP A 22 5.99 -16.36 -0.36
N CYS A 23 6.46 -15.26 0.23
CA CYS A 23 7.73 -14.63 -0.08
C CYS A 23 8.45 -14.30 1.21
N GLN A 24 9.78 -14.46 1.20
CA GLN A 24 10.59 -13.99 2.31
C GLN A 24 10.62 -12.45 2.28
N VAL A 25 10.17 -11.86 3.38
CA VAL A 25 10.17 -10.41 3.60
C VAL A 25 11.55 -9.97 4.09
N LEU A 26 11.95 -8.74 3.77
CA LEU A 26 13.16 -8.17 4.36
C LEU A 26 12.93 -7.82 5.82
N ASP A 27 13.94 -8.06 6.65
CA ASP A 27 13.95 -7.60 8.03
C ASP A 27 13.82 -6.06 8.09
N GLN A 28 12.97 -5.57 9.00
CA GLN A 28 12.61 -4.15 9.08
C GLN A 28 13.82 -3.26 9.33
N HIS A 29 14.76 -3.68 10.19
CA HIS A 29 16.00 -2.93 10.44
C HIS A 29 16.90 -2.89 9.20
N SER A 30 16.94 -3.98 8.44
CA SER A 30 17.70 -4.07 7.20
C SER A 30 17.14 -3.12 6.14
N VAL A 31 15.81 -3.06 5.99
CA VAL A 31 15.13 -2.11 5.10
C VAL A 31 15.46 -0.67 5.48
N LEU A 32 15.31 -0.32 6.77
CA LEU A 32 15.61 1.03 7.26
C LEU A 32 17.06 1.42 7.02
N ARG A 33 18.00 0.51 7.31
CA ARG A 33 19.43 0.75 7.08
C ARG A 33 19.73 1.00 5.60
N GLN A 34 19.14 0.21 4.70
CA GLN A 34 19.34 0.38 3.26
C GLN A 34 18.74 1.70 2.75
N LEU A 35 17.56 2.08 3.23
CA LEU A 35 16.95 3.37 2.88
C LEU A 35 17.80 4.56 3.38
N GLN A 36 18.33 4.48 4.61
CA GLN A 36 19.15 5.54 5.20
C GLN A 36 20.56 5.63 4.57
N GLY A 37 21.15 4.49 4.21
CA GLY A 37 22.50 4.43 3.63
C GLY A 37 22.56 4.68 2.12
N CYS A 38 21.41 4.79 1.45
CA CYS A 38 21.34 4.95 0.01
C CYS A 38 21.44 6.43 -0.39
N ALA A 39 22.61 6.85 -0.87
CA ALA A 39 22.80 8.20 -1.40
C ALA A 39 21.97 8.46 -2.69
N GLN A 40 21.62 7.40 -3.43
CA GLN A 40 20.90 7.47 -4.71
C GLN A 40 19.46 6.94 -4.58
N LEU A 41 18.67 7.53 -3.69
CA LEU A 41 17.27 7.13 -3.47
C LEU A 41 16.45 7.11 -4.76
N GLY A 42 16.74 7.97 -5.74
CA GLY A 42 16.02 7.99 -7.02
C GLY A 42 16.17 6.73 -7.88
N GLN A 43 17.29 6.02 -7.73
CA GLN A 43 17.55 4.76 -8.46
C GLN A 43 17.14 3.52 -7.67
N LEU A 44 16.67 3.71 -6.43
CA LEU A 44 16.21 2.63 -5.58
C LEU A 44 14.85 2.12 -6.07
N ARG A 45 14.77 0.82 -6.34
CA ARG A 45 13.52 0.13 -6.63
C ARG A 45 13.13 -0.75 -5.45
N VAL A 46 11.87 -0.62 -5.06
CA VAL A 46 11.26 -1.38 -3.97
C VAL A 46 10.35 -2.42 -4.59
N ARG A 47 10.55 -3.70 -4.24
CA ARG A 47 9.57 -4.75 -4.54
C ARG A 47 8.73 -5.00 -3.32
N LEU A 48 7.41 -4.94 -3.53
CA LEU A 48 6.42 -5.20 -2.50
C LEU A 48 6.02 -6.68 -2.50
N HIS A 49 5.45 -7.12 -1.38
CA HIS A 49 4.93 -8.47 -1.21
C HIS A 49 3.78 -8.73 -2.20
N PRO A 50 3.68 -9.90 -2.86
CA PRO A 50 2.67 -10.17 -3.88
C PRO A 50 1.22 -10.17 -3.36
N SER A 51 1.03 -10.25 -2.04
CA SER A 51 -0.29 -10.08 -1.42
C SER A 51 -0.79 -8.64 -1.44
N LEU A 52 0.12 -7.68 -1.63
CA LEU A 52 -0.18 -6.27 -1.47
C LEU A 52 -0.96 -5.75 -2.67
N ALA A 53 -2.13 -5.16 -2.41
CA ALA A 53 -2.96 -4.54 -3.42
C ALA A 53 -3.64 -3.29 -2.87
N THR A 54 -3.92 -2.33 -3.76
CA THR A 54 -4.66 -1.12 -3.42
C THR A 54 -5.97 -1.02 -4.18
N LEU A 55 -6.92 -0.28 -3.62
CA LEU A 55 -8.18 0.10 -4.24
C LEU A 55 -8.38 1.60 -4.04
N GLU A 56 -8.66 2.35 -5.09
CA GLU A 56 -9.17 3.72 -4.99
C GLU A 56 -10.69 3.69 -5.10
N SER A 57 -11.37 4.42 -4.21
CA SER A 57 -12.83 4.47 -4.14
C SER A 57 -13.28 5.90 -3.87
N SER A 58 -14.36 6.33 -4.53
CA SER A 58 -15.03 7.61 -4.24
C SER A 58 -15.86 7.58 -2.95
N TYR A 59 -15.90 6.43 -2.27
CA TYR A 59 -16.63 6.17 -1.04
C TYR A 59 -15.69 5.72 0.07
N ALA A 60 -16.16 5.78 1.32
CA ALA A 60 -15.40 5.38 2.51
C ALA A 60 -15.37 3.85 2.64
N VAL A 61 -14.88 3.17 1.61
CA VAL A 61 -15.01 1.73 1.39
C VAL A 61 -14.40 0.91 2.51
N VAL A 62 -13.27 1.35 3.07
CA VAL A 62 -12.61 0.65 4.17
C VAL A 62 -13.39 0.85 5.47
N SER A 63 -13.89 2.06 5.72
CA SER A 63 -14.74 2.33 6.89
C SER A 63 -16.04 1.52 6.84
N VAL A 64 -16.71 1.50 5.68
CA VAL A 64 -17.92 0.69 5.45
C VAL A 64 -17.62 -0.79 5.68
N TRP A 65 -16.56 -1.30 5.06
CA TRP A 65 -16.15 -2.69 5.21
C TRP A 65 -15.84 -3.04 6.67
N THR A 66 -15.08 -2.20 7.38
CA THR A 66 -14.71 -2.43 8.79
C THR A 66 -15.93 -2.47 9.70
N ALA A 67 -16.91 -1.58 9.48
CA ALA A 67 -18.15 -1.55 10.25
C ALA A 67 -19.02 -2.81 10.04
N HIS A 68 -18.92 -3.45 8.87
CA HIS A 68 -19.58 -4.73 8.62
C HIS A 68 -18.86 -5.92 9.27
N GLN A 69 -17.57 -5.81 9.58
CA GLN A 69 -16.78 -6.88 10.21
C GLN A 69 -16.90 -6.92 11.74
N ALA A 70 -17.04 -5.76 12.39
CA ALA A 70 -17.15 -5.63 13.83
C ALA A 70 -18.63 -5.54 14.22
N ASP A 71 -19.25 -6.66 14.60
CA ASP A 71 -20.64 -6.85 15.07
C ASP A 71 -21.43 -5.58 15.44
N GLY A 72 -21.76 -4.73 14.46
CA GLY A 72 -22.59 -3.53 14.62
C GLY A 72 -21.95 -2.32 15.32
N ALA A 73 -20.63 -2.23 15.49
CA ALA A 73 -20.00 -1.01 16.00
C ALA A 73 -19.98 0.08 14.90
N ILE A 74 -21.12 0.74 14.71
CA ILE A 74 -21.25 1.87 13.78
C ILE A 74 -20.57 3.08 14.42
N THR A 75 -19.28 3.25 14.14
CA THR A 75 -18.65 4.56 14.29
C THR A 75 -19.31 5.53 13.31
N SER A 76 -19.63 6.75 13.73
CA SER A 76 -20.16 7.77 12.82
C SER A 76 -19.09 8.12 11.79
N PHE A 77 -19.23 7.63 10.55
CA PHE A 77 -18.40 8.01 9.42
C PHE A 77 -19.28 8.41 8.23
N ASN A 78 -18.75 9.29 7.39
CA ASN A 78 -19.41 9.73 6.16
C ASN A 78 -19.06 8.73 5.02
N PRO A 79 -20.01 7.89 4.53
CA PRO A 79 -19.71 6.91 3.48
C PRO A 79 -19.42 7.54 2.11
N TRP A 80 -19.68 8.84 1.93
CA TRP A 80 -19.37 9.59 0.70
C TRP A 80 -17.96 10.20 0.69
N HIS A 81 -17.17 10.01 1.75
CA HIS A 81 -15.79 10.45 1.77
C HIS A 81 -14.89 9.49 0.99
N ALA A 82 -14.21 9.96 -0.04
CA ALA A 82 -13.31 9.14 -0.84
C ALA A 82 -12.19 8.52 0.01
N GLN A 83 -11.85 7.26 -0.25
CA GLN A 83 -10.79 6.55 0.47
C GLN A 83 -10.00 5.65 -0.47
N GLY A 84 -8.69 5.58 -0.23
CA GLY A 84 -7.86 4.47 -0.66
C GLY A 84 -7.96 3.32 0.33
N GLY A 85 -7.96 2.10 -0.19
CA GLY A 85 -7.83 0.88 0.59
C GLY A 85 -6.50 0.20 0.25
N LEU A 86 -5.78 -0.24 1.27
CA LEU A 86 -4.60 -1.08 1.15
C LEU A 86 -4.89 -2.43 1.78
N VAL A 87 -4.67 -3.50 1.02
CA VAL A 87 -4.80 -4.88 1.49
C VAL A 87 -3.44 -5.54 1.40
N LEU A 88 -3.02 -6.20 2.48
CA LEU A 88 -1.78 -6.99 2.49
C LEU A 88 -1.89 -8.13 3.50
N ARG A 89 -1.06 -9.17 3.32
CA ARG A 89 -0.97 -10.31 4.22
C ARG A 89 0.33 -10.22 5.01
N GLN A 90 0.24 -10.34 6.33
CA GLN A 90 1.38 -10.49 7.24
C GLN A 90 1.27 -11.87 7.91
N GLY A 91 2.15 -12.81 7.54
CA GLY A 91 2.00 -14.21 7.91
C GLY A 91 0.72 -14.79 7.30
N LEU A 92 -0.22 -15.27 8.12
CA LEU A 92 -1.54 -15.77 7.65
C LEU A 92 -2.68 -14.76 7.85
N VAL A 93 -2.37 -13.55 8.32
CA VAL A 93 -3.37 -12.53 8.64
C VAL A 93 -3.45 -11.50 7.52
N VAL A 94 -4.61 -11.38 6.89
CA VAL A 94 -4.89 -10.31 5.93
C VAL A 94 -5.33 -9.05 6.66
N LYS A 95 -4.63 -7.95 6.42
CA LYS A 95 -4.90 -6.63 6.99
C LYS A 95 -5.43 -5.70 5.91
N VAL A 96 -6.31 -4.79 6.33
CA VAL A 96 -6.90 -3.75 5.47
C VAL A 96 -6.72 -2.41 6.16
N PHE A 97 -6.20 -1.43 5.42
CA PHE A 97 -5.97 -0.08 5.92
C PHE A 97 -6.64 0.95 5.02
N ALA A 98 -7.20 1.99 5.62
CA ALA A 98 -7.58 3.20 4.89
C ALA A 98 -6.31 4.02 4.67
N ILE A 99 -6.08 4.45 3.42
CA ILE A 99 -4.92 5.25 3.02
C ILE A 99 -5.38 6.40 2.12
N ASP A 100 -4.56 7.44 2.02
CA ASP A 100 -4.81 8.56 1.12
C ASP A 100 -4.54 8.18 -0.34
N ARG A 101 -5.00 9.04 -1.26
CA ARG A 101 -4.86 8.85 -2.71
C ARG A 101 -3.40 8.88 -3.17
N GLY A 102 -2.56 9.69 -2.52
CA GLY A 102 -1.13 9.75 -2.77
C GLY A 102 -0.47 8.41 -2.44
N SER A 103 -0.77 7.83 -1.28
CA SER A 103 -0.30 6.49 -0.89
C SER A 103 -0.74 5.40 -1.86
N VAL A 104 -1.98 5.44 -2.35
CA VAL A 104 -2.45 4.52 -3.39
C VAL A 104 -1.59 4.65 -4.66
N THR A 105 -1.34 5.88 -5.10
CA THR A 105 -0.54 6.16 -6.29
C THR A 105 0.90 5.69 -6.11
N PHE A 106 1.52 6.04 -4.98
CA PHE A 106 2.87 5.64 -4.61
C PHE A 106 3.05 4.11 -4.67
N ILE A 107 2.18 3.38 -3.97
CA ILE A 107 2.22 1.92 -3.91
C ILE A 107 2.01 1.29 -5.29
N ASN A 108 1.07 1.81 -6.08
CA ASN A 108 0.84 1.32 -7.44
C ASN A 108 2.04 1.54 -8.35
N ARG A 109 2.74 2.67 -8.21
CA ARG A 109 3.99 2.94 -8.94
C ARG A 109 5.10 1.97 -8.55
N LEU A 110 5.27 1.69 -7.26
CA LEU A 110 6.22 0.67 -6.81
C LEU A 110 5.88 -0.72 -7.34
N ASN A 111 4.60 -1.11 -7.34
CA ASN A 111 4.14 -2.38 -7.92
C ASN A 111 4.37 -2.47 -9.44
N GLN A 112 4.34 -1.33 -10.15
CA GLN A 112 4.71 -1.23 -11.57
C GLN A 112 6.23 -1.24 -11.79
N GLY A 113 7.03 -1.29 -10.71
CA GLY A 113 8.49 -1.32 -10.75
C GLY A 113 9.12 0.05 -10.99
N ALA A 114 8.39 1.15 -10.80
CA ALA A 114 8.95 2.50 -10.89
C ALA A 114 10.03 2.72 -9.82
N GLY A 115 10.97 3.62 -10.11
CA GLY A 115 11.93 4.09 -9.12
C GLY A 115 11.24 4.88 -8.00
N LEU A 116 11.84 4.87 -6.81
CA LEU A 116 11.26 5.49 -5.62
C LEU A 116 10.97 6.99 -5.82
N GLU A 117 11.89 7.74 -6.42
CA GLU A 117 11.70 9.17 -6.70
C GLU A 117 10.51 9.44 -7.64
N MET A 118 10.37 8.66 -8.71
CA MET A 118 9.23 8.78 -9.63
C MET A 118 7.91 8.45 -8.93
N ALA A 119 7.90 7.42 -8.08
CA ALA A 119 6.73 7.07 -7.29
C ALA A 119 6.34 8.19 -6.31
N ILE A 120 7.32 8.84 -5.66
CA ILE A 120 7.09 9.99 -4.75
C ILE A 120 6.53 11.17 -5.54
N ALA A 121 7.16 11.52 -6.66
CA ALA A 121 6.74 12.67 -7.47
C ALA A 121 5.30 12.51 -7.99
N ASP A 122 4.91 11.30 -8.41
CA ASP A 122 3.55 11.03 -8.87
C ASP A 122 2.54 11.00 -7.72
N ALA A 123 2.93 10.53 -6.53
CA ALA A 123 2.08 10.55 -5.34
C ALA A 123 1.79 11.98 -4.87
N LEU A 124 2.80 12.84 -4.82
CA LEU A 124 2.65 14.27 -4.49
C LEU A 124 1.77 15.01 -5.51
N LYS A 125 1.80 14.63 -6.79
CA LYS A 125 0.87 15.17 -7.80
C LYS A 125 -0.56 14.67 -7.62
N ALA A 126 -0.74 13.47 -7.07
CA ALA A 126 -2.05 12.87 -6.89
C ALA A 126 -2.78 13.41 -5.64
N SER A 127 -2.03 13.79 -4.61
CA SER A 127 -2.57 14.33 -3.36
C SER A 127 -1.52 15.17 -2.62
N ASP A 128 -1.91 16.41 -2.26
CA ASP A 128 -1.11 17.29 -1.41
C ASP A 128 -1.01 16.79 0.05
N GLU A 129 -1.89 15.85 0.44
CA GLU A 129 -1.92 15.23 1.76
C GLU A 129 -0.98 14.02 1.87
N PHE A 130 -0.27 13.66 0.79
CA PHE A 130 0.60 12.51 0.76
C PHE A 130 1.76 12.64 1.76
N ASP A 131 1.79 11.74 2.75
CA ASP A 131 2.88 11.60 3.70
C ASP A 131 3.71 10.35 3.38
N LEU A 132 4.90 10.59 2.80
CA LEU A 132 5.86 9.53 2.49
C LEU A 132 6.32 8.76 3.74
N HIS A 133 6.54 9.47 4.85
CA HIS A 133 7.03 8.85 6.08
C HIS A 133 5.98 7.90 6.66
N LEU A 134 4.72 8.34 6.70
CA LEU A 134 3.60 7.50 7.15
C LEU A 134 3.42 6.28 6.23
N CYS A 135 3.45 6.48 4.91
CA CYS A 135 3.31 5.38 3.95
C CYS A 135 4.45 4.36 4.06
N LEU A 136 5.71 4.81 4.15
CA LEU A 136 6.85 3.91 4.33
C LEU A 136 6.79 3.17 5.67
N THR A 137 6.44 3.88 6.76
CA THR A 137 6.28 3.26 8.09
C THR A 137 5.24 2.15 8.05
N LEU A 138 4.11 2.37 7.38
CA LEU A 138 3.07 1.37 7.20
C LEU A 138 3.61 0.14 6.44
N LEU A 139 4.30 0.34 5.32
CA LEU A 139 4.85 -0.75 4.51
C LEU A 139 5.92 -1.55 5.29
N ILE A 140 6.81 -0.87 6.01
CA ILE A 140 7.89 -1.51 6.78
C ILE A 140 7.33 -2.28 7.97
N SER A 141 6.44 -1.67 8.76
CA SER A 141 5.89 -2.27 9.98
C SER A 141 4.99 -3.49 9.73
N HIS A 142 4.57 -3.67 8.47
CA HIS A 142 3.72 -4.78 8.05
C HIS A 142 4.40 -5.74 7.07
N ASP A 143 5.74 -5.75 7.05
CA ASP A 143 6.55 -6.68 6.27
C ASP A 143 6.19 -6.68 4.78
N ALA A 144 5.79 -5.52 4.25
CA ALA A 144 5.31 -5.40 2.89
C ALA A 144 6.42 -5.36 1.84
N ILE A 145 7.70 -5.26 2.24
CA ILE A 145 8.84 -5.10 1.35
C ILE A 145 9.62 -6.42 1.27
N THR A 146 9.75 -6.96 0.07
CA THR A 146 10.45 -8.22 -0.21
C THR A 146 11.86 -8.00 -0.74
N HIS A 147 12.10 -6.91 -1.47
CA HIS A 147 13.43 -6.57 -1.97
C HIS A 147 13.63 -5.06 -2.10
N LEU A 148 14.87 -4.63 -1.86
CA LEU A 148 15.40 -3.32 -2.22
C LEU A 148 16.61 -3.53 -3.13
N HIS A 149 16.62 -2.92 -4.31
CA HIS A 149 17.78 -2.93 -5.17
C HIS A 149 18.02 -1.58 -5.83
N LEU A 150 19.28 -1.21 -5.96
CA LEU A 150 19.70 -0.15 -6.86
C LEU A 150 19.64 -0.70 -8.28
N GLN A 151 19.00 0.01 -9.19
CA GLN A 151 19.15 -0.31 -10.60
C GLN A 151 20.59 0.02 -10.99
N PRO A 152 21.38 -0.92 -11.56
CA PRO A 152 22.67 -0.56 -12.12
C PRO A 152 22.44 0.49 -13.20
N GLU A 153 23.24 1.56 -13.21
CA GLU A 153 23.27 2.47 -14.34
C GLU A 153 23.52 1.64 -15.59
N VAL A 154 22.55 1.64 -16.52
CA VAL A 154 22.75 1.05 -17.83
C VAL A 154 23.72 1.99 -18.53
N SER A 155 25.02 1.72 -18.43
CA SER A 155 26.01 2.36 -19.30
C SER A 155 25.66 1.99 -20.75
N PRO A 156 25.57 2.99 -21.65
CA PRO A 156 25.27 2.78 -23.07
C PRO A 156 26.38 2.02 -23.81
#